data_AF-A0A1I1FJB3-F1
#
_entry.id   AF-A0A1I1FJB3-F1
#
_cell.length_a   1.000
_cell.length_b   1.000
_cell.length_c   1.000
_cell.angle_alpha   90.00
_cell.angle_beta   90.00
_cell.angle_gamma   90.00
#
_symmetry.space_group_name_H-M   'P 1'
#
loop_
_entity.id
_entity.type
_entity.pdbx_description
1 polymer ?
#
loop_
_entity_poly.entity_id
_entity_poly.type
_entity_poly.pdbx_seq_one_letter_code
_entity_poly.pdbx_strand_id
1 'polypeptide(L)'
;MCMLHVKSQFFYLINNMYVEPHKVNDALEYGEEPYDASSERGFMVLDILNKDIEQLKVLCEEYVRDMPTEMKLIYDVKTGHFKAEYKYDLVYLNDEYKVASDIAVEWFVAVKNNNL
;
A
#
# COMPACT_ATOMS: atom_id res chain seq x y z
N MET A 1 11.60 20.03 -13.58
CA MET A 1 10.53 19.04 -13.44
C MET A 1 10.90 18.16 -12.25
N CYS A 2 10.34 18.42 -11.07
CA CYS A 2 10.65 17.61 -9.89
C CYS A 2 10.05 16.21 -10.08
N MET A 3 10.90 15.18 -10.16
CA MET A 3 10.47 13.81 -9.98
C MET A 3 9.97 13.67 -8.53
N LEU A 4 8.66 13.72 -8.34
CA LEU A 4 8.03 13.21 -7.13
C LEU A 4 8.38 11.72 -7.09
N HIS A 5 9.24 11.31 -6.14
CA HIS A 5 9.54 9.91 -5.89
C HIS A 5 8.28 9.26 -5.32
N VAL A 6 7.43 8.72 -6.19
CA VAL A 6 6.29 7.90 -5.79
C VAL A 6 6.83 6.59 -5.23
N LYS A 7 6.37 6.20 -4.06
CA LYS A 7 6.69 4.93 -3.42
C LYS A 7 5.38 4.22 -3.09
N SER A 8 5.26 2.99 -3.58
CA SER A 8 4.16 2.08 -3.26
C SER A 8 4.67 0.98 -2.32
N GLN A 9 3.85 0.62 -1.35
CA GLN A 9 4.06 -0.53 -0.46
C GLN A 9 2.72 -1.18 -0.17
N PHE A 10 2.75 -2.47 0.14
CA PHE A 10 1.56 -3.26 0.42
C PHE A 10 1.86 -4.34 1.46
N PHE A 11 0.81 -4.85 2.08
CA PHE A 11 0.81 -5.95 3.03
C PHE A 11 -0.52 -6.69 2.93
N TYR A 12 -0.63 -7.85 3.56
CA TYR A 12 -1.82 -8.68 3.51
C TYR A 12 -2.47 -8.82 4.89
N LEU A 13 -3.78 -9.01 4.90
CA LEU A 13 -4.54 -9.53 6.04
C LEU A 13 -5.10 -10.90 5.65
N ILE A 14 -4.54 -11.97 6.21
CA ILE A 14 -4.95 -13.36 5.94
C ILE A 14 -5.16 -14.03 7.29
N ASN A 15 -6.26 -14.78 7.43
CA ASN A 15 -6.61 -15.48 8.68
C ASN A 15 -6.49 -14.57 9.93
N ASN A 16 -6.97 -13.33 9.79
CA ASN A 16 -6.93 -12.28 10.82
C ASN A 16 -5.51 -11.88 11.28
N MET A 17 -4.49 -12.14 10.45
CA MET A 17 -3.09 -11.78 10.68
C MET A 17 -2.59 -10.85 9.59
N TYR A 18 -2.08 -9.68 10.00
CA TYR A 18 -1.38 -8.77 9.11
C TYR A 18 0.07 -9.22 8.89
N VAL A 19 0.45 -9.44 7.63
CA VAL A 19 1.76 -9.96 7.24
C VAL A 19 2.39 -9.17 6.09
N GLU A 20 3.72 -9.08 6.12
CA GLU A 20 4.51 -8.52 5.03
C GLU A 20 4.46 -9.45 3.80
N PRO A 21 4.66 -8.95 2.57
CA PRO A 21 4.52 -9.78 1.37
C PRO A 21 5.41 -11.03 1.34
N HIS A 22 6.65 -10.92 1.81
CA HIS A 22 7.60 -12.04 1.90
C HIS A 22 7.31 -13.02 3.05
N LYS A 23 6.33 -12.70 3.90
CA LYS A 23 5.86 -13.51 5.04
C LYS A 23 4.40 -13.94 4.89
N VAL A 24 3.84 -13.88 3.68
CA VAL A 24 2.43 -14.23 3.43
C VAL A 24 2.09 -15.65 3.94
N ASN A 25 3.05 -16.57 3.88
CA ASN A 25 2.87 -17.94 4.33
C ASN A 25 2.87 -18.11 5.86
N ASP A 26 3.30 -17.11 6.64
CA ASP A 26 3.22 -17.13 8.11
C ASP A 26 1.76 -17.01 8.61
N ALA A 27 0.84 -16.57 7.75
CA ALA A 27 -0.58 -16.45 8.05
C ALA A 27 -1.40 -17.69 7.68
N LEU A 28 -0.78 -18.74 7.12
CA LEU A 28 -1.48 -19.95 6.69
C LEU A 28 -1.82 -20.87 7.87
N GLU A 29 -2.98 -21.51 7.79
CA GLU A 29 -3.37 -22.59 8.70
C GLU A 29 -2.65 -23.91 8.35
N TYR A 30 -2.60 -24.83 9.32
CA TYR A 30 -1.97 -26.14 9.10
C TYR A 30 -2.66 -26.91 7.98
N GLY A 31 -1.91 -27.24 6.94
CA GLY A 31 -2.39 -28.02 5.79
C GLY A 31 -2.82 -27.18 4.59
N GLU A 32 -2.78 -25.85 4.67
CA GLU A 32 -2.94 -24.99 3.49
C GLU A 32 -1.71 -25.05 2.58
N GLU A 33 -1.92 -24.96 1.27
CA GLU A 33 -0.83 -24.90 0.30
C GLU A 33 -0.12 -23.54 0.36
N PRO A 34 1.23 -23.51 0.34
CA PRO A 34 1.98 -22.26 0.40
C PRO A 34 1.81 -21.43 -0.87
N TYR A 35 1.69 -20.12 -0.70
CA TYR A 35 1.75 -19.17 -1.80
C TYR A 35 3.18 -18.95 -2.28
N ASP A 36 3.32 -18.58 -3.55
CA ASP A 36 4.57 -18.06 -4.11
C ASP A 36 4.86 -16.67 -3.51
N ALA A 37 5.76 -16.65 -2.53
CA ALA A 37 6.21 -15.45 -1.82
C ALA A 37 7.53 -14.89 -2.40
N SER A 38 7.88 -15.24 -3.64
CA SER A 38 9.11 -14.78 -4.28
C SER A 38 9.12 -13.26 -4.48
N SER A 39 10.33 -12.68 -4.52
CA SER A 39 10.50 -11.26 -4.81
C SER A 39 9.92 -10.88 -6.18
N GLU A 40 9.94 -11.79 -7.16
CA GLU A 40 9.34 -11.56 -8.48
C GLU A 40 7.85 -11.29 -8.37
N ARG A 41 7.10 -12.11 -7.62
CA ARG A 41 5.68 -11.87 -7.33
C ARG A 41 5.46 -10.53 -6.65
N GLY A 42 6.32 -10.17 -5.69
CA GLY A 42 6.27 -8.88 -5.03
C GLY A 42 6.45 -7.71 -6.00
N PHE A 43 7.44 -7.79 -6.90
CA PHE A 43 7.68 -6.75 -7.90
C PHE A 43 6.53 -6.61 -8.89
N MET A 44 5.88 -7.71 -9.30
CA MET A 44 4.70 -7.64 -10.17
C MET A 44 3.56 -6.82 -9.54
N VAL A 45 3.33 -6.96 -8.23
CA VAL A 45 2.31 -6.14 -7.52
C VAL A 45 2.72 -4.68 -7.51
N LEU A 46 3.99 -4.37 -7.20
CA LEU A 46 4.50 -3.00 -7.21
C LEU A 46 4.40 -2.35 -8.59
N ASP A 47 4.67 -3.10 -9.67
CA ASP A 47 4.54 -2.61 -11.04
C ASP A 47 3.10 -2.21 -11.39
N ILE A 48 2.11 -2.99 -10.93
CA ILE A 48 0.69 -2.67 -11.10
C ILE A 48 0.36 -1.39 -10.32
N LEU A 49 0.71 -1.33 -9.04
CA LEU A 49 0.46 -0.15 -8.19
C LEU A 49 1.11 1.11 -8.77
N ASN A 50 2.32 1.01 -9.29
CA ASN A 50 3.02 2.15 -9.88
C ASN A 50 2.36 2.62 -11.18
N LYS A 51 1.92 1.69 -12.05
CA LYS A 51 1.15 2.03 -13.26
C LYS A 51 -0.18 2.70 -12.92
N ASP A 52 -0.87 2.23 -11.90
CA ASP A 52 -2.14 2.82 -11.46
C ASP A 52 -1.94 4.24 -10.91
N ILE A 53 -0.84 4.49 -10.18
CA ILE A 53 -0.50 5.84 -9.70
C ILE A 53 -0.15 6.78 -10.87
N GLU A 54 0.55 6.29 -11.89
CA GLU A 54 0.81 7.06 -13.11
C GLU A 54 -0.49 7.45 -13.83
N GLN A 55 -1.43 6.52 -13.96
CA GLN A 55 -2.76 6.80 -14.54
C GLN A 55 -3.56 7.79 -13.69
N LEU A 56 -3.53 7.63 -12.35
CA LEU A 56 -4.18 8.56 -11.44
C LEU A 56 -3.61 9.97 -11.58
N LYS A 57 -2.30 10.10 -11.77
CA LYS A 57 -1.65 11.39 -12.01
C LYS A 57 -2.16 12.06 -13.28
N VAL A 58 -2.23 11.33 -14.39
CA VAL A 58 -2.79 11.84 -15.65
C VAL A 58 -4.24 12.29 -15.44
N LEU A 59 -5.03 11.50 -14.71
CA LEU A 59 -6.42 11.84 -14.39
C LEU A 59 -6.52 13.12 -13.54
N CYS A 60 -5.72 13.25 -12.49
CA CYS A 60 -5.70 14.46 -11.66
C CYS A 60 -5.34 15.71 -12.49
N GLU A 61 -4.34 15.59 -13.38
CA GLU A 61 -3.96 16.68 -14.29
C GLU A 61 -5.10 17.07 -15.25
N GLU A 62 -5.79 16.09 -15.85
CA GLU A 62 -6.95 16.32 -16.74
C GLU A 62 -8.06 17.11 -16.05
N TYR A 63 -8.34 16.79 -14.78
CA TYR A 63 -9.40 17.43 -14.00
C TYR A 63 -8.92 18.65 -13.20
N VAL A 64 -7.68 19.12 -13.42
CA VAL A 64 -7.08 20.26 -12.72
C VAL A 64 -7.14 20.10 -11.20
N ARG A 65 -6.77 18.90 -10.74
CA ARG A 65 -6.70 18.52 -9.33
C ARG A 65 -5.27 18.21 -8.93
N ASP A 66 -4.94 18.51 -7.68
CA ASP A 66 -3.69 18.05 -7.08
C ASP A 66 -3.71 16.54 -6.89
N MET A 67 -2.52 15.93 -6.95
CA MET A 67 -2.35 14.54 -6.55
C MET A 67 -2.46 14.42 -5.02
N PRO A 68 -3.11 13.36 -4.50
CA PRO A 68 -3.03 13.04 -3.08
C PRO A 68 -1.57 12.88 -2.63
N THR A 69 -1.26 13.38 -1.45
CA THR A 69 0.05 13.24 -0.80
C THR A 69 0.23 11.87 -0.14
N GLU A 70 -0.87 11.25 0.29
CA GLU A 70 -0.95 9.89 0.82
C GLU A 70 -2.25 9.23 0.37
N MET A 71 -2.17 7.94 0.04
CA MET A 71 -3.32 7.09 -0.25
C MET A 71 -3.23 5.80 0.57
N LYS A 72 -4.33 5.43 1.23
CA LYS A 72 -4.48 4.15 1.92
C LYS A 72 -5.63 3.39 1.27
N LEU A 73 -5.30 2.24 0.69
CA LEU A 73 -6.23 1.44 -0.09
C LEU A 73 -6.40 0.08 0.59
N ILE A 74 -7.64 -0.34 0.81
CA ILE A 74 -7.98 -1.65 1.34
C ILE A 74 -8.91 -2.33 0.35
N TYR A 75 -8.51 -3.51 -0.12
CA TYR A 75 -9.32 -4.35 -0.99
C TYR A 75 -9.59 -5.68 -0.30
N ASP A 76 -10.87 -5.96 -0.06
CA ASP A 76 -11.32 -7.25 0.46
C ASP A 76 -11.66 -8.17 -0.71
N VAL A 77 -10.80 -9.17 -0.92
CA VAL A 77 -10.93 -10.16 -2.00
C VAL A 77 -12.20 -11.00 -1.85
N LYS A 78 -12.69 -11.25 -0.64
CA LYS A 78 -13.86 -12.13 -0.40
C LYS A 78 -15.16 -11.42 -0.73
N THR A 79 -15.28 -10.15 -0.35
CA THR A 79 -16.49 -9.35 -0.57
C THR A 79 -16.45 -8.52 -1.85
N GLY A 80 -15.26 -8.35 -2.44
CA GLY A 80 -15.02 -7.40 -3.53
C GLY A 80 -15.09 -5.94 -3.08
N HIS A 81 -15.16 -5.68 -1.76
CA HIS A 81 -15.26 -4.34 -1.23
C HIS A 81 -13.91 -3.61 -1.36
N PHE A 82 -13.97 -2.39 -1.88
CA PHE A 82 -12.82 -1.50 -2.00
C PHE A 82 -13.06 -0.23 -1.18
N LYS A 83 -12.11 0.07 -0.29
CA LYS A 83 -12.07 1.29 0.50
C LYS A 83 -10.79 2.05 0.16
N ALA A 84 -10.94 3.34 -0.11
CA ALA A 84 -9.82 4.24 -0.35
C ALA A 84 -9.94 5.48 0.53
N GLU A 85 -8.84 5.84 1.17
CA GLU A 85 -8.68 7.08 1.93
C GLU A 85 -7.57 7.90 1.28
N TYR A 86 -7.86 9.18 1.04
CA TYR A 86 -6.96 10.11 0.37
C TYR A 86 -6.64 11.26 1.33
N LYS A 87 -5.38 11.68 1.36
CA LYS A 87 -4.94 12.90 2.04
C LYS A 87 -4.24 13.83 1.06
N TYR A 88 -4.36 15.13 1.32
CA TYR A 88 -3.75 16.20 0.53
C TYR A 88 -2.82 17.10 1.36
N ASP A 89 -2.90 17.02 2.69
CA ASP A 89 -1.97 17.71 3.57
C ASP A 89 -0.55 17.14 3.40
N LEU A 90 0.48 17.98 3.51
CA LEU A 90 1.87 17.54 3.41
C LEU A 90 2.20 16.60 4.58
N VAL A 91 2.51 15.34 4.27
CA VAL A 91 2.79 14.30 5.27
C VAL A 91 4.16 14.49 5.94
N TYR A 92 5.06 15.24 5.30
CA TYR A 92 6.45 15.48 5.74
C TYR A 92 6.67 16.80 6.50
N LEU A 93 5.62 17.58 6.75
CA LEU A 93 5.73 18.97 7.22
C LEU A 93 6.54 19.15 8.52
N ASN A 94 6.63 18.10 9.35
CA ASN A 94 7.22 18.17 10.68
C ASN A 94 8.49 17.31 10.86
N ASP A 95 8.98 16.64 9.81
CA ASP A 95 10.16 15.78 9.89
C ASP A 95 10.91 15.74 8.56
N GLU A 96 12.07 16.40 8.52
CA GLU A 96 12.93 16.50 7.32
C GLU A 96 13.55 15.17 6.89
N TYR A 97 13.55 14.16 7.76
CA TYR A 97 14.14 12.84 7.49
C TYR A 97 13.10 11.76 7.20
N LYS A 98 11.82 12.02 7.49
CA LYS A 98 10.75 11.06 7.27
C LYS A 98 10.57 10.83 5.77
N VAL A 99 10.55 9.56 5.37
CA VAL A 99 10.35 9.14 3.98
C VAL A 99 9.05 8.35 3.83
N ALA A 100 8.61 8.18 2.58
CA ALA A 100 7.38 7.44 2.27
C ALA A 100 7.33 6.04 2.90
N SER A 101 8.48 5.38 3.06
CA SER A 101 8.53 4.07 3.70
C SER A 101 8.20 4.08 5.18
N ASP A 102 8.54 5.15 5.89
CA ASP A 102 8.23 5.28 7.31
C ASP A 102 6.73 5.40 7.52
N ILE A 103 6.04 6.14 6.63
CA ILE A 103 4.57 6.29 6.66
C ILE A 103 3.87 4.94 6.46
N ALA A 104 4.35 4.12 5.52
CA ALA A 104 3.78 2.80 5.29
C ALA A 104 4.03 1.85 6.47
N VAL A 105 5.22 1.90 7.08
CA VAL A 105 5.56 1.12 8.29
C VAL A 105 4.69 1.55 9.46
N GLU A 106 4.51 2.85 9.69
CA GLU A 106 3.62 3.38 10.72
C GLU A 106 2.18 2.89 10.52
N TRP A 107 1.68 2.88 9.28
CA TRP A 107 0.36 2.36 9.00
C TRP A 107 0.27 0.86 9.27
N PHE A 108 1.25 0.07 8.85
CA PHE A 108 1.31 -1.37 9.12
C PHE A 108 1.32 -1.68 10.62
N VAL A 109 2.12 -0.94 11.40
CA VAL A 109 2.14 -1.07 12.87
C VAL A 109 0.79 -0.67 13.49
N ALA A 110 0.19 0.42 13.00
CA ALA A 110 -1.11 0.89 13.51
C ALA A 110 -2.23 -0.13 13.29
N VAL A 111 -2.29 -0.78 12.11
CA VAL A 111 -3.33 -1.79 11.83
C VAL A 111 -3.10 -3.08 12.62
N LYS A 112 -1.85 -3.48 12.87
CA LYS A 112 -1.52 -4.61 13.75
C LYS A 112 -1.93 -4.40 15.20
N ASN A 113 -1.83 -3.17 15.69
CA ASN A 113 -2.13 -2.85 17.08
C ASN A 113 -3.62 -2.64 17.34
N ASN A 114 -4.38 -2.22 16.33
CA ASN A 114 -5.77 -1.81 16.50
C ASN A 114 -6.80 -2.72 15.81
N ASN A 115 -6.39 -3.82 15.14
CA ASN A 115 -7.27 -4.72 14.34
C ASN A 115 -8.47 -3.97 13.74
N LEU A 116 -8.22 -3.17 12.71
CA LEU A 116 -9.27 -2.48 11.94
C LEU A 116 -10.39 -3.44 11.53
#